data_AF-A0A3Q2YU94-F1
#
_entry.id   AF-A0A3Q2YU94-F1
#
_cell.length_a   1.000
_cell.length_b   1.000
_cell.length_c   1.000
_cell.angle_alpha   90.00
_cell.angle_beta   90.00
_cell.angle_gamma   90.00
#
_symmetry.space_group_name_H-M   'P 1'
#
loop_
_entity.id
_entity.type
_entity.pdbx_description
1 polymer ?
#
loop_
_entity_poly.entity_id
_entity_poly.type
_entity_poly.pdbx_seq_one_letter_code
_entity_poly.pdbx_strand_id
1 'polypeptide(L)'
;MDKFQTVLRFFMNQKATIGYSFMALLTIGGERVFSMVSFQCPCNHDQNFAYGLTFLLGPAAVLLVLGLFFSARLWRLYTGCCLNPMKLCPRGRCFGCFRVLLSIFTGACVAPIMWLSVALLNGTFYECAVSGLDENLVVDLFCKNKTMKCREELARVPCGRSKLSDEERMDLLLMFRAQSQILGWCIIIIAATFGLLGTCYTNCRSNVSFLQLTFWKRYVEKEKEHFDAYTLEYASKLAERNLQSFFENKDPDPFPFPNHKAWEEISALYTFSRSEQYYSTLQRYVERVDRDFAPEKRPVMDLEYGIEMK
;
A
#
# COMPACT_ATOMS: atom_id res chain seq x y z
N MET A 1 -9.50 5.50 -35.80
CA MET A 1 -9.77 5.81 -34.37
C MET A 1 -10.32 4.60 -33.62
N ASP A 2 -11.17 3.77 -34.23
CA ASP A 2 -11.82 2.63 -33.54
C ASP A 2 -10.86 1.54 -33.05
N LYS A 3 -9.82 1.22 -33.84
CA LYS A 3 -8.79 0.25 -33.40
C LYS A 3 -8.04 0.72 -32.16
N PHE A 4 -7.76 2.02 -32.07
CA PHE A 4 -7.11 2.64 -30.91
C PHE A 4 -8.04 2.65 -29.68
N GLN A 5 -9.33 2.93 -29.87
CA GLN A 5 -10.33 2.78 -28.80
C GLN A 5 -10.48 1.34 -28.33
N THR A 6 -10.44 0.35 -29.22
CA THR A 6 -10.51 -1.08 -28.84
C THR A 6 -9.29 -1.50 -28.03
N VAL A 7 -8.10 -1.06 -28.42
CA VAL A 7 -6.86 -1.28 -27.68
C VAL A 7 -6.92 -0.59 -26.31
N LEU A 8 -7.34 0.68 -26.24
CA LEU A 8 -7.56 1.40 -24.99
C LEU A 8 -8.57 0.68 -24.08
N ARG A 9 -9.70 0.20 -24.61
CA ARG A 9 -10.69 -0.57 -23.84
C ARG A 9 -10.09 -1.86 -23.29
N PHE A 10 -9.23 -2.54 -24.04
CA PHE A 10 -8.50 -3.72 -23.56
C PHE A 10 -7.57 -3.37 -22.39
N PHE A 11 -6.76 -2.32 -22.52
CA PHE A 11 -5.89 -1.83 -21.43
C PHE A 11 -6.71 -1.41 -20.20
N MET A 12 -7.84 -0.74 -20.40
CA MET A 12 -8.73 -0.28 -19.34
C MET A 12 -9.43 -1.44 -18.61
N ASN A 13 -9.76 -2.52 -19.31
CA ASN A 13 -10.34 -3.74 -18.71
C ASN A 13 -9.32 -4.56 -17.93
N GLN A 14 -8.03 -4.47 -18.27
CA GLN A 14 -6.94 -5.27 -17.67
C GLN A 14 -5.98 -4.43 -16.81
N LYS A 15 -6.36 -3.21 -16.40
CA LYS A 15 -5.51 -2.28 -15.62
C LYS A 15 -4.79 -2.95 -14.44
N ALA A 16 -5.49 -3.78 -13.68
CA ALA A 16 -4.92 -4.45 -12.51
C ALA A 16 -3.84 -5.46 -12.91
N THR A 17 -4.11 -6.33 -13.88
CA THR A 17 -3.15 -7.31 -14.41
C THR A 17 -1.91 -6.63 -14.97
N ILE A 18 -2.10 -5.56 -15.76
CA ILE A 18 -1.01 -4.80 -16.37
C ILE A 18 -0.18 -4.09 -15.31
N GLY A 19 -0.84 -3.51 -14.30
CA GLY A 19 -0.18 -2.90 -13.15
C GLY A 19 0.73 -3.89 -12.41
N TYR A 20 0.21 -5.08 -12.07
CA TYR A 20 1.02 -6.10 -11.39
C TYR A 20 2.17 -6.62 -12.25
N SER A 21 1.96 -6.85 -13.54
CA SER A 21 3.03 -7.27 -14.46
C SER A 21 4.13 -6.21 -14.56
N PHE A 22 3.76 -4.93 -14.66
CA PHE A 22 4.73 -3.83 -14.70
C PHE A 22 5.50 -3.70 -13.38
N MET A 23 4.81 -3.82 -12.24
CA MET A 23 5.46 -3.85 -10.92
C MET A 23 6.46 -5.01 -10.79
N ALA A 24 6.11 -6.19 -11.29
CA ALA A 24 7.01 -7.35 -11.28
C ALA A 24 8.28 -7.10 -12.11
N LEU A 25 8.13 -6.54 -13.32
CA LEU A 25 9.27 -6.18 -14.17
C LEU A 25 10.17 -5.13 -13.51
N LEU A 26 9.59 -4.09 -12.91
CA LEU A 26 10.35 -3.08 -12.16
C LEU A 26 11.07 -3.69 -10.96
N THR A 27 10.45 -4.63 -10.27
CA THR A 27 11.05 -5.31 -9.12
C THR A 27 12.26 -6.15 -9.55
N ILE A 28 12.15 -6.88 -10.66
CA ILE A 28 13.25 -7.65 -11.24
C ILE A 28 14.39 -6.73 -11.68
N GLY A 29 14.07 -5.64 -12.38
CA GLY A 29 15.07 -4.66 -12.81
C GLY A 29 15.77 -3.98 -11.63
N GLY A 30 15.01 -3.56 -10.62
CA GLY A 30 15.53 -2.93 -9.42
C GLY A 30 16.45 -3.85 -8.63
N GLU A 31 16.05 -5.11 -8.42
CA GLU A 31 16.87 -6.10 -7.72
C GLU A 31 18.20 -6.34 -8.45
N ARG A 32 18.17 -6.43 -9.79
CA ARG A 32 19.39 -6.59 -10.60
C ARG A 32 20.33 -5.39 -10.48
N VAL A 33 19.79 -4.17 -10.45
CA VAL A 33 20.59 -2.96 -10.24
C VAL A 33 21.24 -2.97 -8.86
N PHE A 34 20.48 -3.23 -7.79
CA PHE A 34 21.04 -3.26 -6.43
C PHE A 34 22.10 -4.34 -6.25
N SER A 35 21.84 -5.56 -6.74
CA SER A 35 22.77 -6.68 -6.62
C SER A 35 24.05 -6.50 -7.44
N MET A 36 23.98 -5.92 -8.65
CA MET A 36 25.16 -5.75 -9.50
C MET A 36 25.97 -4.48 -9.20
N VAL A 37 25.31 -3.39 -8.81
CA VAL A 37 25.96 -2.06 -8.73
C VAL A 37 26.40 -1.72 -7.31
N SER A 38 25.65 -2.14 -6.29
CA SER A 38 25.86 -1.67 -4.90
C SER A 38 26.26 -2.76 -3.93
N PHE A 39 25.88 -4.02 -4.18
CA PHE A 39 26.03 -5.07 -3.20
C PHE A 39 27.40 -5.77 -3.31
N GLN A 40 28.22 -5.60 -2.27
CA GLN A 40 29.45 -6.38 -2.08
C GLN A 40 29.48 -6.86 -0.63
N CYS A 41 29.52 -8.18 -0.42
CA CYS A 41 29.52 -8.75 0.93
C CYS A 41 30.86 -8.43 1.63
N PRO A 42 30.86 -7.88 2.86
CA PRO A 42 32.07 -7.34 3.50
C PRO A 42 33.09 -8.40 3.97
N CYS A 43 32.80 -9.70 3.82
CA CYS A 43 33.65 -10.81 4.30
C CYS A 43 33.93 -10.79 5.81
N ASN A 44 33.09 -10.14 6.59
CA ASN A 44 33.30 -9.94 8.02
C ASN A 44 32.17 -10.60 8.79
N HIS A 45 32.52 -11.53 9.67
CA HIS A 45 31.58 -12.37 10.40
C HIS A 45 30.47 -11.55 11.06
N ASP A 46 30.83 -10.51 11.82
CA ASP A 46 29.88 -9.71 12.61
C ASP A 46 28.99 -8.79 11.75
N GLN A 47 29.43 -8.46 10.53
CA GLN A 47 28.74 -7.50 9.66
C GLN A 47 27.94 -8.17 8.54
N ASN A 48 28.32 -9.38 8.13
CA ASN A 48 27.70 -10.09 7.01
C ASN A 48 26.19 -10.28 7.21
N PHE A 49 25.77 -10.70 8.41
CA PHE A 49 24.36 -10.89 8.74
C PHE A 49 23.57 -9.59 8.62
N ALA A 50 24.00 -8.53 9.32
CA ALA A 50 23.33 -7.24 9.30
C ALA A 50 23.31 -6.61 7.90
N TYR A 51 24.42 -6.70 7.16
CA TYR A 51 24.54 -6.16 5.81
C TYR A 51 23.61 -6.87 4.82
N GLY A 52 23.68 -8.21 4.76
CA GLY A 52 22.81 -9.01 3.88
C GLY A 52 21.33 -8.83 4.20
N LEU A 53 20.97 -8.81 5.49
CA LEU A 53 19.59 -8.61 5.92
C LEU A 53 19.07 -7.20 5.60
N THR A 54 19.92 -6.17 5.70
CA THR A 54 19.54 -4.79 5.37
C THR A 54 19.19 -4.65 3.88
N PHE A 55 19.97 -5.25 2.98
CA PHE A 55 19.66 -5.23 1.55
C PHE A 55 18.44 -6.11 1.19
N LEU A 56 18.18 -7.15 1.98
CA LEU A 56 16.99 -7.98 1.81
C LEU A 56 15.70 -7.29 2.29
N LEU A 57 15.69 -6.78 3.53
CA LEU A 57 14.49 -6.23 4.19
C LEU A 57 14.32 -4.71 4.02
N GLY A 58 15.40 -3.96 3.82
CA GLY A 58 15.37 -2.50 3.72
C GLY A 58 14.47 -2.02 2.57
N PRO A 59 14.69 -2.47 1.31
CA PRO A 59 13.81 -2.10 0.21
C PRO A 59 12.37 -2.58 0.41
N ALA A 60 12.15 -3.75 1.01
CA ALA A 60 10.81 -4.22 1.36
C ALA A 60 10.10 -3.28 2.35
N ALA A 61 10.80 -2.77 3.36
CA ALA A 61 10.25 -1.81 4.33
C ALA A 61 9.91 -0.47 3.65
N VAL A 62 10.79 0.04 2.78
CA VAL A 62 10.51 1.26 2.01
C VAL A 62 9.28 1.09 1.11
N LEU A 63 9.20 -0.04 0.39
CA LEU A 63 8.05 -0.36 -0.46
C LEU A 63 6.75 -0.48 0.34
N LEU A 64 6.81 -1.02 1.56
CA LEU A 64 5.66 -1.10 2.46
C LEU A 64 5.17 0.30 2.85
N VAL A 65 6.07 1.20 3.24
CA VAL A 65 5.74 2.58 3.59
C VAL A 65 5.14 3.31 2.39
N LEU A 66 5.72 3.17 1.20
CA LEU A 66 5.15 3.74 -0.03
C LEU A 66 3.77 3.17 -0.35
N GLY A 67 3.58 1.85 -0.19
CA GLY A 67 2.28 1.20 -0.38
C GLY A 67 1.21 1.73 0.57
N LEU A 68 1.56 2.03 1.82
CA LEU A 68 0.67 2.69 2.77
C LEU A 68 0.39 4.15 2.36
N PHE A 69 1.42 4.90 1.95
CA PHE A 69 1.30 6.31 1.53
C PHE A 69 0.39 6.49 0.32
N PHE A 70 0.41 5.57 -0.66
CA PHE A 70 -0.47 5.65 -1.83
C PHE A 70 -1.88 5.07 -1.60
N SER A 71 -2.20 4.59 -0.39
CA SER A 71 -3.50 4.02 -0.08
C SER A 71 -4.55 5.09 0.24
N ALA A 72 -5.41 5.41 -0.74
CA ALA A 72 -6.56 6.30 -0.52
C ALA A 72 -7.51 5.81 0.60
N ARG A 73 -7.60 4.49 0.81
CA ARG A 73 -8.40 3.91 1.90
C ARG A 73 -7.81 4.22 3.28
N LEU A 74 -6.48 4.27 3.40
CA LEU A 74 -5.80 4.66 4.64
C LEU A 74 -6.09 6.12 4.98
N TRP A 75 -5.96 7.02 4.01
CA TRP A 75 -6.26 8.44 4.20
C TRP A 75 -7.72 8.69 4.55
N ARG A 76 -8.66 8.00 3.89
CA ARG A 76 -10.09 8.09 4.26
C ARG A 76 -10.37 7.66 5.70
N LEU A 77 -9.58 6.75 6.25
CA LEU A 77 -9.70 6.31 7.63
C LEU A 77 -9.09 7.33 8.60
N TYR A 78 -7.87 7.82 8.32
CA TYR A 78 -7.12 8.68 9.24
C TYR A 78 -7.51 10.16 9.20
N THR A 79 -7.92 10.69 8.03
CA THR A 79 -8.28 12.11 7.90
C THR A 79 -9.53 12.44 8.72
N GLY A 80 -9.36 13.34 9.69
CA GLY A 80 -10.43 13.73 10.63
C GLY A 80 -10.55 12.85 11.88
N CYS A 81 -9.58 11.96 12.15
CA CYS A 81 -9.58 11.11 13.36
C CYS A 81 -9.65 11.92 14.67
N CYS A 82 -8.92 13.05 14.76
CA CYS A 82 -8.94 13.92 15.94
C CYS A 82 -10.26 14.71 16.10
N LEU A 83 -11.06 14.85 15.04
CA LEU A 83 -12.37 15.51 15.08
C LEU A 83 -13.47 14.54 15.54
N ASN A 84 -13.37 13.28 15.11
CA ASN A 84 -14.34 12.25 15.46
C ASN A 84 -13.66 10.87 15.57
N PRO A 85 -13.15 10.50 16.77
CA PRO A 85 -12.43 9.24 16.96
C PRO A 85 -13.32 8.01 16.74
N MET A 86 -14.64 8.18 16.79
CA MET A 86 -15.63 7.12 16.52
C MET A 86 -15.70 6.73 15.04
N LYS A 87 -15.08 7.51 14.14
CA LYS A 87 -15.00 7.23 12.70
C LYS A 87 -14.08 6.05 12.38
N LEU A 88 -13.03 5.82 13.18
CA LEU A 88 -12.16 4.65 13.03
C LEU A 88 -12.85 3.38 13.51
N CYS A 89 -13.39 3.39 14.73
CA CYS A 89 -14.04 2.23 15.32
C CYS A 89 -15.37 2.62 16.00
N PRO A 90 -16.52 2.52 15.30
CA PRO A 90 -17.80 2.82 15.90
C PRO A 90 -18.16 1.81 17.00
N ARG A 91 -18.37 2.31 18.24
CA ARG A 91 -18.92 1.62 19.44
C ARG A 91 -18.62 0.12 19.52
N GLY A 92 -17.40 -0.24 19.94
CA GLY A 92 -17.07 -1.59 20.44
C GLY A 92 -16.85 -2.69 19.39
N ARG A 93 -16.94 -2.41 18.08
CA ARG A 93 -16.59 -3.39 17.03
C ARG A 93 -15.11 -3.35 16.66
N CYS A 94 -14.25 -3.72 17.61
CA CYS A 94 -12.79 -3.86 17.39
C CYS A 94 -12.48 -4.75 16.17
N PHE A 95 -13.26 -5.81 15.97
CA PHE A 95 -13.11 -6.73 14.83
C PHE A 95 -13.32 -6.08 13.46
N GLY A 96 -14.25 -5.13 13.35
CA GLY A 96 -14.48 -4.40 12.09
C GLY A 96 -13.32 -3.47 11.76
N CYS A 97 -12.80 -2.78 12.77
CA CYS A 97 -11.64 -1.89 12.68
C CYS A 97 -10.40 -2.67 12.23
N PHE A 98 -10.11 -3.80 12.89
CA PHE A 98 -9.02 -4.70 12.54
C PHE A 98 -9.16 -5.24 11.11
N ARG A 99 -10.36 -5.62 10.68
CA ARG A 99 -10.60 -6.12 9.32
C ARG A 99 -10.29 -5.06 8.25
N VAL A 100 -10.63 -3.80 8.48
CA VAL A 100 -10.32 -2.69 7.56
C VAL A 100 -8.82 -2.45 7.51
N LEU A 101 -8.14 -2.36 8.66
CA LEU A 101 -6.70 -2.18 8.72
C LEU A 101 -5.95 -3.34 8.06
N LEU A 102 -6.37 -4.58 8.32
CA LEU A 102 -5.80 -5.76 7.68
C LEU A 102 -5.99 -5.72 6.16
N SER A 103 -7.16 -5.29 5.67
CA SER A 103 -7.39 -5.12 4.23
C SER A 103 -6.53 -4.04 3.58
N ILE A 104 -6.16 -2.99 4.31
CA ILE A 104 -5.25 -1.95 3.83
C ILE A 104 -3.83 -2.50 3.79
N PHE A 105 -3.41 -3.16 4.87
CA PHE A 105 -2.09 -3.74 5.01
C PHE A 105 -1.80 -4.82 3.96
N THR A 106 -2.75 -5.73 3.72
CA THR A 106 -2.59 -6.79 2.69
C THR A 106 -2.41 -6.20 1.29
N GLY A 107 -3.06 -5.08 0.98
CA GLY A 107 -2.84 -4.35 -0.27
C GLY A 107 -1.44 -3.72 -0.36
N ALA A 108 -0.93 -3.16 0.74
CA ALA A 108 0.41 -2.55 0.79
C ALA A 108 1.54 -3.59 0.73
N CYS A 109 1.31 -4.82 1.20
CA CYS A 109 2.31 -5.89 1.23
C CYS A 109 2.62 -6.53 -0.14
N VAL A 110 1.86 -6.21 -1.19
CA VAL A 110 2.08 -6.80 -2.53
C VAL A 110 3.49 -6.51 -3.06
N ALA A 111 3.93 -5.25 -3.03
CA ALA A 111 5.27 -4.86 -3.49
C ALA A 111 6.41 -5.45 -2.62
N PRO A 112 6.35 -5.38 -1.27
CA PRO A 112 7.32 -6.06 -0.40
C PRO A 112 7.46 -7.55 -0.68
N ILE A 113 6.34 -8.28 -0.84
CA ILE A 113 6.37 -9.73 -1.12
C ILE A 113 7.01 -10.01 -2.47
N MET A 114 6.70 -9.21 -3.51
CA MET A 114 7.34 -9.35 -4.82
C MET A 114 8.85 -9.13 -4.72
N TRP A 115 9.29 -8.08 -4.02
CA TRP A 115 10.72 -7.81 -3.79
C TRP A 115 11.43 -8.98 -3.11
N LEU A 116 10.90 -9.45 -1.98
CA LEU A 116 11.50 -10.55 -1.22
C LEU A 116 11.59 -11.83 -2.06
N SER A 117 10.56 -12.12 -2.85
CA SER A 117 10.55 -13.27 -3.76
C SER A 117 11.68 -13.19 -4.78
N VAL A 118 11.83 -12.03 -5.45
CA VAL A 118 12.89 -11.84 -6.47
C VAL A 118 14.28 -11.87 -5.83
N ALA A 119 14.47 -11.15 -4.72
CA ALA A 119 15.75 -11.10 -4.01
C ALA A 119 16.20 -12.48 -3.51
N LEU A 120 15.28 -13.29 -2.98
CA LEU A 120 15.57 -14.65 -2.52
C LEU A 120 15.82 -15.62 -3.69
N LEU A 121 15.14 -15.46 -4.82
CA LEU A 121 15.43 -16.26 -6.01
C LEU A 121 16.81 -15.96 -6.62
N ASN A 122 17.28 -14.71 -6.53
CA ASN A 122 18.66 -14.37 -6.91
C ASN A 122 19.68 -14.96 -5.92
N GLY A 123 19.42 -14.86 -4.61
CA GLY A 123 20.15 -15.56 -3.54
C GLY A 123 21.33 -14.80 -2.94
N THR A 124 21.85 -13.77 -3.61
CA THR A 124 23.07 -13.06 -3.22
C THR A 124 23.00 -12.39 -1.83
N PHE A 125 21.86 -11.77 -1.48
CA PHE A 125 21.67 -11.15 -0.16
C PHE A 125 21.57 -12.20 0.95
N TYR A 126 20.90 -13.32 0.67
CA TYR A 126 20.74 -14.43 1.61
C TYR A 126 22.07 -15.14 1.86
N GLU A 127 22.85 -15.42 0.81
CA GLU A 127 24.19 -16.02 0.89
C GLU A 127 25.12 -15.20 1.82
N CYS A 128 25.10 -13.87 1.70
CA CYS A 128 25.86 -13.01 2.60
C CYS A 128 25.31 -13.05 4.03
N ALA A 129 23.98 -12.93 4.20
CA ALA A 129 23.37 -12.90 5.53
C ALA A 129 23.62 -14.20 6.32
N VAL A 130 23.38 -15.35 5.71
CA VAL A 130 23.50 -16.67 6.34
C VAL A 130 24.94 -17.01 6.73
N SER A 131 25.92 -16.46 5.98
CA SER A 131 27.35 -16.67 6.26
C SER A 131 27.86 -16.01 7.54
N GLY A 132 27.12 -15.04 8.08
CA GLY A 132 27.43 -14.35 9.35
C GLY A 132 26.51 -14.76 10.51
N LEU A 133 25.78 -15.88 10.39
CA LEU A 133 24.96 -16.40 11.49
C LEU A 133 25.83 -17.04 12.58
N ASP A 134 25.58 -16.66 13.82
CA ASP A 134 26.29 -17.18 15.02
C ASP A 134 25.61 -18.39 15.66
N GLU A 135 24.42 -18.79 15.18
CA GLU A 135 23.66 -19.87 15.80
C GLU A 135 24.32 -21.25 15.56
N ASN A 136 24.93 -21.81 16.62
CA ASN A 136 25.58 -23.12 16.62
C ASN A 136 24.77 -24.20 15.89
N LEU A 137 23.46 -24.28 16.15
CA LEU A 137 22.59 -25.32 15.59
C LEU A 137 22.46 -25.22 14.06
N VAL A 138 22.37 -24.00 13.54
CA VAL A 138 22.20 -23.73 12.11
C VAL A 138 23.54 -23.87 11.39
N VAL A 139 24.62 -23.40 12.01
CA VAL A 139 26.00 -23.51 11.50
C VAL A 139 26.47 -24.97 11.46
N ASP A 140 26.14 -25.78 12.46
CA ASP A 140 26.47 -27.22 12.49
C ASP A 140 25.75 -27.99 11.39
N LEU A 141 24.58 -27.52 10.94
CA LEU A 141 23.87 -28.10 9.79
C LEU A 141 24.65 -27.85 8.48
N PHE A 142 25.27 -26.68 8.34
CA PHE A 142 26.04 -26.31 7.15
C PHE A 142 27.41 -26.96 7.11
N CYS A 143 28.07 -27.03 8.27
CA CYS A 143 29.41 -27.60 8.42
C CYS A 143 29.37 -29.05 8.94
N LYS A 144 28.28 -29.79 8.70
CA LYS A 144 28.14 -31.17 9.18
C LYS A 144 29.25 -32.05 8.62
N ASN A 145 30.03 -32.68 9.50
CA ASN A 145 31.26 -33.45 9.18
C ASN A 145 32.44 -32.62 8.63
N LYS A 146 32.41 -31.29 8.73
CA LYS A 146 33.52 -30.40 8.34
C LYS A 146 34.32 -29.98 9.57
N THR A 147 35.57 -29.55 9.36
CA THR A 147 36.48 -29.11 10.43
C THR A 147 36.03 -27.78 11.05
N MET A 148 36.50 -27.46 12.26
CA MET A 148 36.32 -26.13 12.91
C MET A 148 36.66 -24.96 11.99
N LYS A 149 37.56 -25.18 11.02
CA LYS A 149 37.94 -24.24 9.97
C LYS A 149 36.76 -23.83 9.05
N CYS A 150 35.75 -24.69 8.85
CA CYS A 150 34.54 -24.37 8.09
C CYS A 150 33.76 -23.23 8.76
N ARG A 151 33.66 -23.26 10.08
CA ARG A 151 32.94 -22.26 10.87
C ARG A 151 33.64 -20.90 10.84
N GLU A 152 34.95 -20.89 11.05
CA GLU A 152 35.74 -19.66 11.06
C GLU A 152 35.80 -18.97 9.69
N GLU A 153 35.78 -19.75 8.61
CA GLU A 153 35.91 -19.23 7.24
C GLU A 153 34.56 -19.03 6.53
N LEU A 154 33.43 -19.39 7.17
CA LEU A 154 32.08 -19.31 6.58
C LEU A 154 31.73 -17.91 6.07
N ALA A 155 32.03 -16.88 6.87
CA ALA A 155 31.80 -15.48 6.53
C ALA A 155 32.60 -15.00 5.29
N ARG A 156 33.65 -15.71 4.90
CA ARG A 156 34.48 -15.37 3.73
C ARG A 156 34.11 -16.15 2.47
N VAL A 157 33.22 -17.14 2.58
CA VAL A 157 32.75 -17.96 1.46
C VAL A 157 32.09 -17.11 0.36
N PRO A 158 31.13 -16.19 0.66
CA PRO A 158 30.44 -15.41 -0.37
C PRO A 158 31.32 -14.44 -1.14
N CYS A 159 32.48 -14.06 -0.59
CA CYS A 159 33.39 -13.11 -1.22
C CYS A 159 34.65 -13.76 -1.80
N GLY A 160 34.71 -15.10 -1.81
CA GLY A 160 35.80 -15.85 -2.43
C GLY A 160 37.15 -15.78 -1.71
N ARG A 161 37.21 -15.24 -0.49
CA ARG A 161 38.45 -15.09 0.31
C ARG A 161 38.63 -16.15 1.39
N SER A 162 37.82 -17.22 1.38
CA SER A 162 37.92 -18.30 2.35
C SER A 162 39.17 -19.15 2.11
N LYS A 163 39.73 -19.71 3.19
CA LYS A 163 40.86 -20.67 3.14
C LYS A 163 40.44 -22.13 2.95
N LEU A 164 39.19 -22.37 2.55
CA LEU A 164 38.65 -23.70 2.25
C LEU A 164 39.08 -24.14 0.85
N SER A 165 38.95 -25.43 0.52
CA SER A 165 39.16 -25.85 -0.87
C SER A 165 38.08 -25.25 -1.78
N ASP A 166 38.38 -25.11 -3.07
CA ASP A 166 37.43 -24.56 -4.04
C ASP A 166 36.14 -25.39 -4.13
N GLU A 167 36.26 -26.71 -4.02
CA GLU A 167 35.12 -27.64 -4.00
C GLU A 167 34.22 -27.38 -2.78
N GLU A 168 34.80 -27.28 -1.58
CA GLU A 168 34.03 -27.05 -0.36
C GLU A 168 33.32 -25.69 -0.37
N ARG A 169 33.98 -24.67 -0.92
CA ARG A 169 33.42 -23.33 -1.06
C ARG A 169 32.24 -23.34 -2.03
N MET A 170 32.37 -24.03 -3.17
CA MET A 170 31.31 -24.15 -4.16
C MET A 170 30.10 -24.91 -3.62
N ASP A 171 30.32 -26.00 -2.88
CA ASP A 171 29.25 -26.78 -2.24
C ASP A 171 28.45 -25.94 -1.25
N LEU A 172 29.13 -25.16 -0.40
CA LEU A 172 28.48 -24.26 0.56
C LEU A 172 27.66 -23.17 -0.14
N LEU A 173 28.21 -22.56 -1.21
CA LEU A 173 27.49 -21.55 -1.99
C LEU A 173 26.25 -22.13 -2.68
N LEU A 174 26.37 -23.32 -3.29
CA LEU A 174 25.25 -24.02 -3.91
C LEU A 174 24.16 -24.33 -2.89
N MET A 175 24.53 -24.77 -1.68
CA MET A 175 23.60 -25.02 -0.60
C MET A 175 22.88 -23.75 -0.14
N PHE A 176 23.59 -22.65 0.12
CA PHE A 176 22.98 -21.37 0.50
C PHE A 176 22.03 -20.85 -0.57
N ARG A 177 22.45 -20.93 -1.84
CA ARG A 177 21.62 -20.52 -2.97
C ARG A 177 20.36 -21.37 -3.10
N ALA A 178 20.48 -22.69 -2.97
CA ALA A 178 19.34 -23.60 -3.00
C ALA A 178 18.35 -23.30 -1.86
N GLN A 179 18.84 -23.08 -0.64
CA GLN A 179 17.99 -22.68 0.48
C GLN A 179 17.27 -21.35 0.22
N SER A 180 17.97 -20.35 -0.29
CA SER A 180 17.38 -19.07 -0.65
C SER A 180 16.27 -19.23 -1.70
N GLN A 181 16.51 -20.04 -2.73
CA GLN A 181 15.53 -20.29 -3.79
C GLN A 181 14.31 -21.06 -3.28
N ILE A 182 14.51 -22.04 -2.40
CA ILE A 182 13.41 -22.76 -1.73
C ILE A 182 12.56 -21.77 -0.93
N LEU A 183 13.18 -20.91 -0.11
CA LEU A 183 12.47 -19.88 0.66
C LEU A 183 11.71 -18.91 -0.25
N GLY A 184 12.33 -18.47 -1.36
CA GLY A 184 11.69 -17.63 -2.37
C GLY A 184 10.44 -18.28 -2.96
N TRP A 185 10.51 -19.54 -3.38
CA TRP A 185 9.35 -20.29 -3.88
C TRP A 185 8.29 -20.54 -2.81
N CYS A 186 8.70 -20.82 -1.56
CA CYS A 186 7.77 -20.94 -0.44
C CYS A 186 6.96 -19.66 -0.25
N ILE A 187 7.60 -18.49 -0.26
CA ILE A 187 6.91 -17.18 -0.15
C ILE A 187 5.92 -16.99 -1.30
N ILE A 188 6.31 -17.29 -2.55
CA ILE A 188 5.42 -17.18 -3.72
C ILE A 188 4.19 -18.07 -3.56
N ILE A 189 4.38 -19.35 -3.23
CA ILE A 189 3.29 -20.33 -3.08
C ILE A 189 2.36 -19.90 -1.95
N ILE A 190 2.91 -19.57 -0.78
CA ILE A 190 2.15 -19.11 0.38
C ILE A 190 1.34 -17.87 0.01
N ALA A 191 1.96 -16.84 -0.58
CA ALA A 191 1.28 -15.61 -0.96
C ALA A 191 0.15 -15.85 -1.98
N ALA A 192 0.39 -16.70 -2.99
CA ALA A 192 -0.62 -17.05 -3.99
C ALA A 192 -1.79 -17.82 -3.38
N THR A 193 -1.53 -18.82 -2.53
CA THR A 193 -2.55 -19.60 -1.85
C THR A 193 -3.38 -18.75 -0.89
N PHE A 194 -2.74 -17.94 -0.03
CA PHE A 194 -3.45 -17.04 0.88
C PHE A 194 -4.22 -15.95 0.13
N GLY A 195 -3.68 -15.42 -0.97
CA GLY A 195 -4.37 -14.46 -1.83
C GLY A 195 -5.63 -15.04 -2.45
N LEU A 196 -5.57 -16.26 -2.97
CA LEU A 196 -6.71 -16.97 -3.53
C LEU A 196 -7.76 -17.28 -2.46
N LEU A 197 -7.35 -17.87 -1.33
CA LEU A 197 -8.25 -18.20 -0.21
C LEU A 197 -8.92 -16.94 0.35
N GLY A 198 -8.18 -15.86 0.54
CA GLY A 198 -8.70 -14.57 1.01
C GLY A 198 -9.72 -13.97 0.04
N THR A 199 -9.46 -14.06 -1.27
CA THR A 199 -10.38 -13.59 -2.31
C THR A 199 -11.65 -14.44 -2.35
N CYS A 200 -11.52 -15.78 -2.33
CA CYS A 200 -12.65 -16.71 -2.28
C CYS A 200 -13.50 -16.46 -1.03
N TYR A 201 -12.89 -16.37 0.14
CA TYR A 201 -13.58 -16.10 1.39
C TYR A 201 -14.33 -14.76 1.37
N THR A 202 -13.70 -13.71 0.85
CA THR A 202 -14.32 -12.38 0.73
C THR A 202 -15.51 -12.41 -0.21
N ASN A 203 -15.41 -13.10 -1.35
CA ASN A 203 -16.50 -13.25 -2.29
C ASN A 203 -17.63 -14.14 -1.74
N CYS A 204 -17.33 -15.24 -1.07
CA CYS A 204 -18.32 -16.12 -0.43
C CYS A 204 -19.08 -15.42 0.71
N ARG A 205 -18.41 -14.55 1.46
CA ARG A 205 -19.05 -13.73 2.52
C ARG A 205 -19.67 -12.43 2.00
N SER A 206 -19.71 -12.22 0.69
CA SER A 206 -20.35 -11.04 0.11
C SER A 206 -21.86 -11.06 0.39
N ASN A 207 -22.40 -9.92 0.80
CA ASN A 207 -23.83 -9.74 1.00
C ASN A 207 -24.61 -9.63 -0.31
N VAL A 208 -23.90 -9.42 -1.44
CA VAL A 208 -24.44 -9.19 -2.79
C VAL A 208 -23.94 -10.24 -3.78
N SER A 209 -24.71 -10.45 -4.84
CA SER A 209 -24.35 -11.36 -5.95
C SER A 209 -23.22 -10.81 -6.81
N PHE A 210 -22.60 -11.65 -7.64
CA PHE A 210 -21.48 -11.27 -8.50
C PHE A 210 -21.81 -10.14 -9.49
N LEU A 211 -22.99 -10.19 -10.14
CA LEU A 211 -23.41 -9.16 -11.09
C LEU A 211 -23.67 -7.83 -10.38
N GLN A 212 -24.32 -7.86 -9.22
CA GLN A 212 -24.56 -6.66 -8.42
C GLN A 212 -23.24 -6.07 -7.90
N LEU A 213 -22.29 -6.90 -7.48
CA LEU A 213 -20.95 -6.46 -7.08
C LEU A 213 -20.19 -5.80 -8.24
N THR A 214 -20.34 -6.33 -9.46
CA THR A 214 -19.72 -5.76 -10.66
C THR A 214 -20.34 -4.41 -11.01
N PHE A 215 -21.67 -4.30 -10.93
CA PHE A 215 -22.37 -3.03 -11.08
C PHE A 215 -21.91 -2.01 -10.04
N TRP A 216 -21.85 -2.41 -8.76
CA TRP A 216 -21.42 -1.56 -7.66
C TRP A 216 -20.01 -0.99 -7.90
N LYS A 217 -19.04 -1.83 -8.32
CA LYS A 217 -17.69 -1.36 -8.67
C LYS A 217 -17.70 -0.30 -9.77
N ARG A 218 -18.49 -0.50 -10.83
CA ARG A 218 -18.63 0.46 -11.94
C ARG A 218 -19.30 1.76 -11.50
N TYR A 219 -20.34 1.66 -10.68
CA TYR A 219 -21.02 2.83 -10.12
C TYR A 219 -20.04 3.70 -9.34
N VAL A 220 -19.25 3.12 -8.42
CA VAL A 220 -18.25 3.87 -7.62
C VAL A 220 -17.17 4.51 -8.49
N GLU A 221 -16.71 3.82 -9.55
CA GLU A 221 -15.74 4.40 -10.49
C GLU A 221 -16.32 5.63 -11.22
N LYS A 222 -17.56 5.52 -11.72
CA LYS A 222 -18.24 6.62 -12.40
C LYS A 222 -18.65 7.75 -11.47
N GLU A 223 -19.11 7.44 -10.27
CA GLU A 223 -19.41 8.43 -9.23
C GLU A 223 -18.17 9.27 -8.94
N LYS A 224 -16.99 8.65 -8.79
CA LYS A 224 -15.73 9.38 -8.59
C LYS A 224 -15.38 10.28 -9.77
N GLU A 225 -15.46 9.78 -11.00
CA GLU A 225 -15.16 10.54 -12.21
C GLU A 225 -16.05 11.80 -12.31
N HIS A 226 -17.36 11.64 -12.08
CA HIS A 226 -18.29 12.77 -12.06
C HIS A 226 -18.04 13.70 -10.88
N PHE A 227 -17.78 13.17 -9.68
CA PHE A 227 -17.50 13.96 -8.50
C PHE A 227 -16.28 14.88 -8.69
N ASP A 228 -15.19 14.35 -9.26
CA ASP A 228 -13.97 15.10 -9.53
C ASP A 228 -14.24 16.23 -10.55
N ALA A 229 -15.00 15.94 -11.61
CA ALA A 229 -15.38 16.93 -12.62
C ALA A 229 -16.27 18.05 -12.05
N TYR A 230 -17.31 17.69 -11.27
CA TYR A 230 -18.18 18.67 -10.60
C TYR A 230 -17.43 19.51 -9.58
N THR A 231 -16.51 18.92 -8.81
CA THR A 231 -15.71 19.64 -7.82
C THR A 231 -14.79 20.66 -8.49
N LEU A 232 -14.17 20.29 -9.62
CA LEU A 232 -13.33 21.20 -10.40
C LEU A 232 -14.12 22.40 -10.92
N GLU A 233 -15.32 22.17 -11.48
CA GLU A 233 -16.19 23.24 -11.97
C GLU A 233 -16.60 24.20 -10.84
N TYR A 234 -17.05 23.66 -9.71
CA TYR A 234 -17.47 24.46 -8.55
C TYR A 234 -16.30 25.25 -7.93
N ALA A 235 -15.10 24.67 -7.89
CA ALA A 235 -13.90 25.36 -7.42
C ALA A 235 -13.55 26.54 -8.34
N SER A 236 -13.67 26.37 -9.66
CA SER A 236 -13.44 27.44 -10.64
C SER A 236 -14.42 28.59 -10.44
N LYS A 237 -15.72 28.29 -10.31
CA LYS A 237 -16.77 29.31 -10.09
C LYS A 237 -16.56 30.08 -8.78
N LEU A 238 -16.18 29.39 -7.70
CA LEU A 238 -15.89 30.04 -6.42
C LEU A 238 -14.67 30.97 -6.53
N ALA A 239 -13.60 30.51 -7.20
CA ALA A 239 -12.39 31.30 -7.39
C ALA A 239 -12.68 32.57 -8.21
N GLU A 240 -13.41 32.43 -9.32
CA GLU A 240 -13.81 33.55 -10.18
C GLU A 240 -14.64 34.58 -9.42
N ARG A 241 -15.69 34.15 -8.71
CA ARG A 241 -16.53 35.03 -7.87
C ARG A 241 -15.69 35.81 -6.85
N ASN A 242 -14.78 35.14 -6.15
CA ASN A 242 -13.94 35.77 -5.13
C ASN A 242 -12.96 36.78 -5.74
N LEU A 243 -12.31 36.43 -6.86
CA LEU A 243 -11.40 37.34 -7.56
C LEU A 243 -12.14 38.57 -8.09
N GLN A 244 -13.32 38.39 -8.67
CA GLN A 244 -14.14 39.48 -9.16
C GLN A 244 -14.55 40.42 -8.02
N SER A 245 -15.06 39.88 -6.92
CA SER A 245 -15.46 40.66 -5.74
C SER A 245 -14.27 41.44 -5.15
N PHE A 246 -13.08 40.82 -5.11
CA PHE A 246 -11.85 41.45 -4.63
C PHE A 246 -11.39 42.61 -5.53
N PHE A 247 -11.29 42.40 -6.84
CA PHE A 247 -10.80 43.43 -7.77
C PHE A 247 -11.82 44.55 -8.04
N GLU A 248 -13.11 44.25 -7.97
CA GLU A 248 -14.18 45.25 -8.10
C GLU A 248 -14.56 45.92 -6.76
N ASN A 249 -13.97 45.48 -5.64
CA ASN A 249 -14.26 45.94 -4.29
C ASN A 249 -15.77 45.89 -3.96
N LYS A 250 -16.40 44.74 -4.20
CA LYS A 250 -17.82 44.48 -3.95
C LYS A 250 -18.00 43.32 -2.98
N ASP A 251 -19.12 43.33 -2.25
CA ASP A 251 -19.52 42.18 -1.44
C ASP A 251 -19.87 40.99 -2.35
N PRO A 252 -19.41 39.77 -2.01
CA PRO A 252 -19.64 38.59 -2.83
C PRO A 252 -21.08 38.07 -2.71
N ASP A 253 -21.66 37.69 -3.84
CA ASP A 253 -22.98 37.03 -3.88
C ASP A 253 -22.99 35.70 -3.10
N PRO A 254 -24.11 35.32 -2.44
CA PRO A 254 -24.21 34.05 -1.72
C PRO A 254 -23.90 32.84 -2.62
N PHE A 255 -23.03 31.95 -2.14
CA PHE A 255 -22.68 30.70 -2.83
C PHE A 255 -23.02 29.50 -1.94
N PRO A 256 -24.04 28.70 -2.29
CA PRO A 256 -24.46 27.59 -1.44
C PRO A 256 -23.41 26.48 -1.44
N PHE A 257 -22.95 26.11 -0.24
CA PHE A 257 -22.08 24.97 -0.01
C PHE A 257 -22.76 23.92 0.89
N PRO A 258 -22.49 22.62 0.69
CA PRO A 258 -22.79 21.62 1.69
C PRO A 258 -22.09 21.97 3.01
N ASN A 259 -22.80 21.82 4.13
CA ASN A 259 -22.25 22.09 5.46
C ASN A 259 -21.16 21.07 5.84
N HIS A 260 -20.36 21.38 6.86
CA HIS A 260 -19.26 20.52 7.31
C HIS A 260 -19.71 19.09 7.65
N LYS A 261 -20.90 18.92 8.27
CA LYS A 261 -21.46 17.61 8.62
C LYS A 261 -21.73 16.75 7.38
N ALA A 262 -22.24 17.34 6.30
CA ALA A 262 -22.44 16.65 5.03
C ALA A 262 -21.11 16.10 4.47
N TRP A 263 -20.05 16.93 4.48
CA TRP A 263 -18.72 16.54 4.03
C TRP A 263 -18.12 15.40 4.87
N GLU A 264 -18.32 15.44 6.20
CA GLU A 264 -17.85 14.39 7.09
C GLU A 264 -18.55 13.04 6.83
N GLU A 265 -19.88 13.06 6.64
CA GLU A 265 -20.71 11.87 6.41
C GLU A 265 -20.39 11.18 5.08
N ILE A 266 -20.24 11.92 3.99
CA ILE A 266 -19.89 11.33 2.68
C ILE A 266 -18.47 10.78 2.66
N SER A 267 -17.59 11.29 3.53
CA SER A 267 -16.19 10.85 3.66
C SER A 267 -16.02 9.56 4.47
N ALA A 268 -17.06 9.08 5.15
CA ALA A 268 -17.00 7.86 5.95
C ALA A 268 -16.64 6.61 5.11
N LEU A 269 -16.12 5.57 5.76
CA LEU A 269 -15.92 4.28 5.10
C LEU A 269 -17.28 3.63 4.83
N TYR A 270 -17.50 3.25 3.57
CA TYR A 270 -18.74 2.61 3.18
C TYR A 270 -18.74 1.11 3.50
N THR A 271 -19.81 0.64 4.13
CA THR A 271 -20.09 -0.79 4.32
C THR A 271 -21.50 -1.09 3.84
N PHE A 272 -21.63 -2.03 2.90
CA PHE A 272 -22.92 -2.42 2.36
C PHE A 272 -23.77 -3.17 3.40
N SER A 273 -25.04 -2.76 3.53
CA SER A 273 -26.06 -3.45 4.34
C SER A 273 -27.21 -3.92 3.46
N ARG A 274 -27.76 -5.12 3.69
CA ARG A 274 -28.94 -5.61 2.94
C ARG A 274 -30.20 -4.80 3.19
N SER A 275 -30.28 -4.13 4.35
CA SER A 275 -31.42 -3.28 4.73
C SER A 275 -31.43 -1.93 3.99
N GLU A 276 -30.30 -1.51 3.43
CA GLU A 276 -30.13 -0.21 2.77
C GLU A 276 -29.41 -0.44 1.43
N GLN A 277 -30.14 -0.44 0.31
CA GLN A 277 -29.60 -0.74 -1.03
C GLN A 277 -28.82 0.43 -1.65
N TYR A 278 -27.95 1.08 -0.88
CA TYR A 278 -27.08 2.13 -1.38
C TYR A 278 -25.75 1.51 -1.87
N TYR A 279 -25.06 2.20 -2.78
CA TYR A 279 -23.77 1.78 -3.34
C TYR A 279 -22.62 2.70 -2.91
N SER A 280 -22.92 3.87 -2.34
CA SER A 280 -21.93 4.78 -1.78
C SER A 280 -22.48 5.51 -0.55
N THR A 281 -21.58 6.13 0.21
CA THR A 281 -21.93 7.05 1.30
C THR A 281 -22.63 8.30 0.78
N LEU A 282 -22.26 8.78 -0.41
CA LEU A 282 -22.88 9.93 -1.06
C LEU A 282 -24.32 9.62 -1.48
N GLN A 283 -24.56 8.48 -2.14
CA GLN A 283 -25.91 8.02 -2.46
C GLN A 283 -26.76 7.88 -1.20
N ARG A 284 -26.23 7.23 -0.16
CA ARG A 284 -26.92 7.10 1.12
C ARG A 284 -27.27 8.46 1.73
N TYR A 285 -26.38 9.44 1.65
CA TYR A 285 -26.66 10.80 2.11
C TYR A 285 -27.77 11.45 1.27
N VAL A 286 -27.73 11.30 -0.05
CA VAL A 286 -28.68 11.89 -1.02
C VAL A 286 -30.01 11.14 -1.12
N GLU A 287 -30.19 9.99 -0.50
CA GLU A 287 -31.47 9.26 -0.52
C GLU A 287 -32.15 9.20 0.86
N ARG A 288 -31.51 9.70 1.93
CA ARG A 288 -32.14 9.84 3.24
C ARG A 288 -33.19 10.96 3.26
N VAL A 289 -34.28 10.73 3.98
CA VAL A 289 -35.42 11.66 4.09
C VAL A 289 -35.12 12.82 5.06
N ASP A 290 -34.35 12.58 6.13
CA ASP A 290 -34.01 13.57 7.16
C ASP A 290 -32.68 14.29 6.89
N ARG A 291 -32.59 15.07 5.81
CA ARG A 291 -31.39 15.85 5.48
C ARG A 291 -31.42 17.25 6.12
N ASP A 292 -30.39 17.59 6.88
CA ASP A 292 -30.11 18.97 7.31
C ASP A 292 -29.62 19.80 6.10
N PHE A 293 -30.54 20.46 5.40
CA PHE A 293 -30.23 21.38 4.30
C PHE A 293 -29.68 22.73 4.75
N ALA A 294 -29.60 23.00 6.07
CA ALA A 294 -29.18 24.30 6.56
C ALA A 294 -27.73 24.59 6.11
N PRO A 295 -27.50 25.59 5.24
CA PRO A 295 -26.16 26.04 4.94
C PRO A 295 -25.53 26.61 6.22
N GLU A 296 -24.23 26.39 6.41
CA GLU A 296 -23.50 26.95 7.55
C GLU A 296 -23.49 28.48 7.40
N LYS A 297 -24.39 29.18 8.09
CA LYS A 297 -24.32 30.63 8.27
C LYS A 297 -23.18 30.90 9.25
N ARG A 298 -21.95 31.04 8.76
CA ARG A 298 -20.93 31.74 9.55
C ARG A 298 -21.19 33.24 9.41
N PRO A 299 -21.57 33.95 10.47
CA PRO A 299 -21.33 35.38 10.48
C PRO A 299 -19.81 35.57 10.42
N VAL A 300 -19.37 36.41 9.49
CA VAL A 300 -18.02 36.97 9.53
C VAL A 300 -17.84 37.54 10.93
N MET A 301 -16.77 37.12 11.63
CA MET A 301 -16.42 37.74 12.92
C MET A 301 -16.09 39.21 12.63
N ASP A 302 -17.03 40.11 12.91
CA ASP A 302 -16.71 41.51 13.16
C ASP A 302 -15.92 41.56 14.46
N LEU A 303 -14.60 41.57 14.33
CA LEU A 303 -13.71 41.94 15.40
C LEU A 303 -13.73 43.48 15.48
N GLU A 304 -14.82 44.05 16.00
CA GLU A 304 -14.83 45.44 16.47
C GLU A 304 -13.88 45.53 17.67
N TYR A 305 -12.59 45.79 17.39
CA TYR A 305 -11.66 46.23 18.41
C TYR A 305 -11.83 47.73 18.55
N GLY A 306 -12.62 48.13 19.56
CA GLY A 306 -12.65 49.49 20.06
C GLY A 306 -11.24 49.89 20.53
N ILE A 307 -10.68 50.90 19.88
CA ILE A 307 -9.64 51.75 20.47
C ILE A 307 -10.22 53.16 20.45
N GLU A 308 -10.86 53.53 21.55
CA GLU A 308 -11.06 54.92 21.90
C GLU A 308 -9.67 55.56 22.08
N MET A 309 -9.32 56.49 21.22
CA MET A 309 -8.37 57.53 21.55
C MET A 309 -9.11 58.67 22.23
N LYS A 310 -8.91 58.81 23.54
CA LYS A 310 -8.88 60.10 24.23
C LYS A 310 -7.99 60.03 25.47
#